data_AF-A0A435YQ77-F1
#
_entry.id   AF-A0A435YQ77-F1
#
_cell.length_a   1.000
_cell.length_b   1.000
_cell.length_c   1.000
_cell.angle_alpha   90.00
_cell.angle_beta   90.00
_cell.angle_gamma   90.00
#
_symmetry.space_group_name_H-M   'P 1'
#
loop_
_entity.id
_entity.type
_entity.pdbx_description
1 polymer ?
#
loop_
_entity_poly.entity_id
_entity_poly.type
_entity_poly.pdbx_seq_one_letter_code
_entity_poly.pdbx_strand_id
1 'polypeptide(L)'
;MPELWPFRPLVGTSSERLEWLTDPLPGYTGEQRIALRDAPRQSFAYAFALDPQQYSRAKTFARRNGADEVLVPVWMEQTRNIGALSAADEVIAFDTAYADYRAGSAIVIWESDRKAVTATIDEIDGDGVTLTAPIGVDFTNPTVAPARQALLPDGIQTNRERGLTADIATRFQVLDNVDLSGAEIYDQFLALDVLTDPPAKVAALAESIVRATEYRDNGFGPIVAETQKAYADFGQTLGFRDEGKAGLWRRRQWLHNRWGQQKAFWLPSFSNDLVLQAGFGSGAVTLSVASIAPANFYFGRSVMIEMKSGARFFRTINSAVSAGANDTLTIASALGTAVTPADVRLFCLLAKVRLATDAVTINYRATSSTFRPNDTDLSTCTIPVTEVPA
;
A
#
# COMPACT_ATOMS: atom_id res chain seq x y z
N MET A 1 25.36 -18.75 7.81
CA MET A 1 24.32 -17.98 7.09
C MET A 1 23.53 -18.94 6.21
N PRO A 2 22.21 -18.75 6.05
CA PRO A 2 21.40 -19.55 5.15
C PRO A 2 21.87 -19.40 3.70
N GLU A 3 21.58 -20.38 2.84
CA GLU A 3 22.05 -20.34 1.46
C GLU A 3 21.26 -19.31 0.62
N LEU A 4 21.98 -18.53 -0.18
CA LEU A 4 21.40 -17.53 -1.08
C LEU A 4 20.68 -18.19 -2.26
N TRP A 5 19.46 -17.72 -2.54
CA TRP A 5 18.81 -17.89 -3.84
C TRP A 5 19.44 -16.94 -4.88
N PRO A 6 20.26 -17.43 -5.83
CA PRO A 6 21.09 -16.56 -6.67
C PRO A 6 20.39 -16.09 -7.95
N PHE A 7 19.18 -16.58 -8.22
CA PHE A 7 18.46 -16.30 -9.46
C PHE A 7 17.66 -15.00 -9.34
N ARG A 8 17.66 -14.22 -10.42
CA ARG A 8 16.92 -12.97 -10.51
C ARG A 8 15.57 -13.20 -11.23
N PRO A 9 14.45 -12.69 -10.68
CA PRO A 9 13.15 -12.86 -11.31
C PRO A 9 13.08 -12.14 -12.64
N LEU A 10 12.15 -12.60 -13.48
CA LEU A 10 11.75 -11.89 -14.68
C LEU A 10 11.18 -10.53 -14.29
N VAL A 11 11.51 -9.50 -15.07
CA VAL A 11 11.04 -8.14 -14.80
C VAL A 11 9.51 -8.10 -14.94
N GLY A 12 8.83 -7.52 -13.95
CA GLY A 12 7.38 -7.31 -13.99
C GLY A 12 6.50 -8.49 -13.60
N THR A 13 7.08 -9.59 -13.11
CA THR A 13 6.34 -10.77 -12.62
C THR A 13 6.39 -10.96 -11.10
N SER A 14 6.99 -10.00 -10.41
CA SER A 14 7.18 -10.07 -8.96
C SER A 14 5.94 -9.55 -8.24
N SER A 15 5.53 -10.21 -7.16
CA SER A 15 4.53 -9.67 -6.25
C SER A 15 4.91 -9.89 -4.79
N GLU A 16 4.45 -8.99 -3.95
CA GLU A 16 4.56 -9.05 -2.51
C GLU A 16 3.18 -9.11 -1.91
N ARG A 17 2.98 -10.00 -0.96
CA ARG A 17 1.76 -10.08 -0.17
C ARG A 17 2.08 -9.81 1.29
N LEU A 18 1.41 -8.81 1.85
CA LEU A 18 1.44 -8.44 3.26
C LEU A 18 0.14 -8.92 3.91
N GLU A 19 0.27 -9.66 5.00
CA GLU A 19 -0.87 -10.23 5.72
C GLU A 19 -0.79 -9.88 7.21
N TRP A 20 -1.67 -8.98 7.64
CA TRP A 20 -1.94 -8.71 9.05
C TRP A 20 -2.89 -9.77 9.60
N LEU A 21 -3.20 -9.68 10.90
CA LEU A 21 -4.23 -10.51 11.50
C LEU A 21 -4.99 -9.64 12.49
N THR A 22 -6.20 -9.24 12.10
CA THR A 22 -7.05 -8.39 12.92
C THR A 22 -8.34 -9.13 13.23
N ASP A 23 -8.83 -8.98 14.46
CA ASP A 23 -10.14 -9.46 14.87
C ASP A 23 -11.12 -8.27 15.00
N PRO A 24 -12.01 -8.07 14.01
CA PRO A 24 -13.07 -7.06 14.08
C PRO A 24 -14.28 -7.60 14.86
N LEU A 25 -14.63 -6.91 15.95
CA LEU A 25 -15.78 -7.20 16.80
C LEU A 25 -16.88 -6.15 16.51
N PRO A 26 -17.85 -6.46 15.62
CA PRO A 26 -18.91 -5.52 15.28
C PRO A 26 -19.94 -5.42 16.41
N GLY A 27 -20.37 -4.20 16.69
CA GLY A 27 -21.50 -3.88 17.55
C GLY A 27 -22.58 -3.10 16.79
N TYR A 28 -23.67 -2.75 17.49
CA TYR A 28 -24.80 -2.05 16.87
C TYR A 28 -24.47 -0.61 16.44
N THR A 29 -23.64 0.09 17.23
CA THR A 29 -23.27 1.50 17.03
C THR A 29 -21.82 1.70 16.61
N GLY A 30 -20.99 0.66 16.67
CA GLY A 30 -19.54 0.78 16.54
C GLY A 30 -18.87 -0.57 16.34
N GLU A 31 -17.55 -0.55 16.26
CA GLU A 31 -16.74 -1.75 16.04
C GLU A 31 -15.45 -1.61 16.87
N GLN A 32 -15.07 -2.67 17.59
CA GLN A 32 -13.75 -2.78 18.22
C GLN A 32 -12.85 -3.66 17.36
N ARG A 33 -11.55 -3.35 17.31
CA ARG A 33 -10.59 -4.06 16.45
C ARG A 33 -9.30 -4.32 17.16
N ILE A 34 -8.86 -5.57 17.16
CA ILE A 34 -7.67 -6.01 17.88
C ILE A 34 -6.68 -6.58 16.85
N ALA A 35 -5.47 -6.03 16.82
CA ALA A 35 -4.37 -6.61 16.04
C ALA A 35 -3.74 -7.76 16.85
N LEU A 36 -3.58 -8.92 16.20
CA LEU A 36 -3.05 -10.14 16.81
C LEU A 36 -1.61 -10.44 16.40
N ARG A 37 -1.01 -9.61 15.54
CA ARG A 37 0.39 -9.72 15.09
C ARG A 37 1.09 -8.37 15.30
N ASP A 38 2.34 -8.42 15.71
CA ASP A 38 3.19 -7.23 15.87
C ASP A 38 3.73 -6.72 14.51
N ALA A 39 3.86 -7.61 13.52
CA ALA A 39 4.26 -7.29 12.16
C ALA A 39 3.46 -8.14 11.14
N PRO A 40 3.18 -7.63 9.94
CA PRO A 40 2.53 -8.42 8.91
C PRO A 40 3.42 -9.57 8.47
N ARG A 41 2.81 -10.71 8.15
CA ARG A 41 3.50 -11.77 7.44
C ARG A 41 3.74 -11.32 6.01
N GLN A 42 4.98 -11.38 5.57
CA GLN A 42 5.35 -11.06 4.21
C GLN A 42 5.61 -12.32 3.40
N SER A 43 5.16 -12.33 2.16
CA SER A 43 5.54 -13.35 1.19
C SER A 43 5.82 -12.74 -0.17
N PHE A 44 6.83 -13.27 -0.85
CA PHE A 44 7.19 -12.86 -2.21
C PHE A 44 6.86 -13.98 -3.19
N ALA A 45 6.20 -13.65 -4.28
CA ALA A 45 6.04 -14.53 -5.41
C ALA A 45 6.87 -14.01 -6.57
N TYR A 46 7.79 -14.86 -7.05
CA TYR A 46 8.70 -14.55 -8.14
C TYR A 46 8.55 -15.58 -9.25
N ALA A 47 8.58 -15.10 -10.49
CA ALA A 47 8.69 -15.95 -11.66
C ALA A 47 10.06 -15.76 -12.33
N PHE A 48 10.68 -16.85 -12.77
CA PHE A 48 12.02 -16.88 -13.35
C PHE A 48 11.98 -17.57 -14.70
N ALA A 49 12.71 -17.03 -15.68
CA ALA A 49 12.98 -17.68 -16.94
C ALA A 49 14.43 -18.18 -16.90
N LEU A 50 14.64 -19.47 -16.63
CA LEU A 50 15.98 -20.05 -16.42
C LEU A 50 16.45 -20.85 -17.62
N ASP A 51 17.74 -20.76 -17.95
CA ASP A 51 18.37 -21.68 -18.89
C ASP A 51 18.41 -23.13 -18.33
N PRO A 52 18.67 -24.16 -19.15
CA PRO A 52 18.66 -25.56 -18.68
C PRO A 52 19.67 -25.86 -17.55
N GLN A 53 20.80 -25.15 -17.51
CA GLN A 53 21.82 -25.32 -16.48
C GLN A 53 21.42 -24.62 -15.17
N GLN A 54 20.93 -23.39 -15.26
CA GLN A 54 20.35 -22.62 -14.16
C GLN A 54 19.16 -23.36 -13.55
N TYR A 55 18.30 -23.93 -14.37
CA TYR A 55 17.17 -24.76 -13.94
C TYR A 55 17.63 -25.98 -13.14
N SER A 56 18.68 -26.67 -13.60
CA SER A 56 19.23 -27.83 -12.90
C SER A 56 19.81 -27.43 -11.54
N ARG A 57 20.46 -26.26 -11.45
CA ARG A 57 20.93 -25.68 -10.18
C ARG A 57 19.79 -25.31 -9.25
N ALA A 58 18.74 -24.67 -9.76
CA ALA A 58 17.56 -24.31 -8.98
C ALA A 58 16.88 -25.55 -8.39
N LYS A 59 16.77 -26.64 -9.19
CA LYS A 59 16.29 -27.93 -8.70
C LYS A 59 17.15 -28.52 -7.59
N THR A 60 18.47 -28.52 -7.76
CA THR A 60 19.38 -29.03 -6.72
C THR A 60 19.27 -28.20 -5.44
N PHE A 61 19.17 -26.87 -5.57
CA PHE A 61 18.96 -25.96 -4.45
C PHE A 61 17.68 -26.31 -3.68
N ALA A 62 16.54 -26.42 -4.37
CA ALA A 62 15.27 -26.73 -3.70
C ALA A 62 15.22 -28.14 -3.10
N ARG A 63 15.93 -29.11 -3.69
CA ARG A 63 16.05 -30.46 -3.11
C ARG A 63 16.85 -30.47 -1.82
N ARG A 64 17.88 -29.61 -1.73
CA ARG A 64 18.71 -29.50 -0.52
C ARG A 64 17.98 -28.71 0.57
N ASN A 65 17.39 -27.57 0.21
CA ASN A 65 16.88 -26.58 1.16
C ASN A 65 15.35 -26.64 1.32
N GLY A 66 14.72 -27.78 1.07
CA GLY A 66 13.25 -27.89 0.99
C GLY A 66 12.51 -27.50 2.27
N ALA A 67 13.16 -27.65 3.44
CA ALA A 67 12.64 -27.24 4.74
C ALA A 67 13.58 -26.26 5.48
N ASP A 68 14.73 -25.95 4.88
CA ASP A 68 15.72 -25.08 5.49
C ASP A 68 15.44 -23.63 5.15
N GLU A 69 15.97 -22.73 5.99
CA GLU A 69 15.95 -21.31 5.72
C GLU A 69 16.86 -20.99 4.53
N VAL A 70 16.40 -20.06 3.71
CA VAL A 70 17.16 -19.54 2.58
C VAL A 70 17.22 -18.02 2.64
N LEU A 71 18.25 -17.44 2.05
CA LEU A 71 18.32 -16.01 1.83
C LEU A 71 17.72 -15.67 0.47
N VAL A 72 16.73 -14.78 0.47
CA VAL A 72 16.02 -14.32 -0.73
C VAL A 72 16.24 -12.84 -0.90
N PRO A 73 16.83 -12.40 -2.04
CA PRO A 73 16.93 -10.99 -2.34
C PRO A 73 15.55 -10.35 -2.58
N VAL A 74 15.38 -9.15 -2.04
CA VAL A 74 14.22 -8.29 -2.20
C VAL A 74 14.43 -7.44 -3.45
N TRP A 75 14.20 -8.04 -4.61
CA TRP A 75 14.57 -7.46 -5.91
C TRP A 75 13.85 -6.14 -6.24
N MET A 76 12.68 -5.89 -5.66
CA MET A 76 11.95 -4.63 -5.82
C MET A 76 12.60 -3.45 -5.09
N GLU A 77 13.48 -3.71 -4.12
CA GLU A 77 14.21 -2.67 -3.39
C GLU A 77 15.66 -2.51 -3.87
N GLN A 78 16.02 -3.25 -4.92
CA GLN A 78 17.39 -3.30 -5.43
C GLN A 78 17.89 -1.93 -5.91
N THR A 79 19.12 -1.57 -5.59
CA THR A 79 19.83 -0.46 -6.23
C THR A 79 20.75 -1.01 -7.31
N ARG A 80 20.46 -0.64 -8.56
CA ARG A 80 21.16 -1.14 -9.74
C ARG A 80 22.38 -0.26 -10.02
N ASN A 81 23.45 -0.88 -10.51
CA ASN A 81 24.61 -0.20 -11.10
C ASN A 81 25.30 0.80 -10.17
N ILE A 82 25.70 0.36 -8.98
CA ILE A 82 26.32 1.23 -7.96
C ILE A 82 27.80 1.56 -8.23
N GLY A 83 28.34 1.18 -9.40
CA GLY A 83 29.76 1.34 -9.72
C GLY A 83 30.61 0.17 -9.24
N ALA A 84 31.91 0.19 -9.57
CA ALA A 84 32.82 -0.90 -9.22
C ALA A 84 33.04 -0.99 -7.72
N LEU A 85 33.11 -2.21 -7.19
CA LEU A 85 33.45 -2.51 -5.80
C LEU A 85 34.67 -3.44 -5.78
N SER A 86 35.58 -3.19 -4.86
CA SER A 86 36.74 -4.06 -4.61
C SER A 86 36.43 -5.12 -3.56
N ALA A 87 37.11 -6.26 -3.66
CA ALA A 87 37.08 -7.33 -2.67
C ALA A 87 37.45 -6.86 -1.25
N ALA A 88 38.23 -5.79 -1.10
CA ALA A 88 38.65 -5.25 0.19
C ALA A 88 37.68 -4.19 0.76
N ASP A 89 36.67 -3.78 -0.01
CA ASP A 89 35.75 -2.73 0.45
C ASP A 89 34.85 -3.26 1.57
N GLU A 90 34.69 -2.46 2.61
CA GLU A 90 33.78 -2.70 3.73
C GLU A 90 32.60 -1.71 3.74
N VAL A 91 32.67 -0.67 2.91
CA VAL A 91 31.62 0.35 2.78
C VAL A 91 31.11 0.36 1.34
N ILE A 92 29.79 0.28 1.18
CA ILE A 92 29.13 0.33 -0.11
C ILE A 92 28.32 1.62 -0.17
N ALA A 93 28.73 2.55 -1.03
CA ALA A 93 28.06 3.84 -1.19
C ALA A 93 26.87 3.73 -2.16
N PHE A 94 25.66 3.99 -1.67
CA PHE A 94 24.42 4.06 -2.45
C PHE A 94 23.27 4.62 -1.59
N ASP A 95 22.23 5.14 -2.24
CA ASP A 95 21.01 5.63 -1.57
C ASP A 95 20.23 4.47 -0.89
N THR A 96 20.10 4.55 0.44
CA THR A 96 19.39 3.55 1.26
C THR A 96 17.95 3.96 1.61
N ALA A 97 17.50 5.17 1.23
CA ALA A 97 16.29 5.80 1.78
C ALA A 97 14.96 5.09 1.46
N TYR A 98 14.89 4.34 0.35
CA TYR A 98 13.64 3.74 -0.17
C TYR A 98 13.66 2.20 -0.17
N ALA A 99 14.35 1.62 0.80
CA ALA A 99 14.51 0.19 0.94
C ALA A 99 14.65 -0.19 2.42
N ASP A 100 14.29 -1.42 2.74
CA ASP A 100 14.31 -1.95 4.10
C ASP A 100 15.69 -2.57 4.41
N TYR A 101 16.72 -1.72 4.52
CA TYR A 101 18.01 -2.17 5.06
C TYR A 101 17.95 -2.18 6.59
N ARG A 102 18.54 -3.22 7.22
CA ARG A 102 18.58 -3.34 8.67
C ARG A 102 19.96 -3.77 9.15
N ALA A 103 20.45 -3.16 10.21
CA ALA A 103 21.67 -3.61 10.90
C ALA A 103 21.52 -5.07 11.35
N GLY A 104 22.56 -5.87 11.17
CA GLY A 104 22.59 -7.31 11.42
C GLY A 104 21.87 -8.17 10.36
N SER A 105 21.20 -7.58 9.37
CA SER A 105 20.58 -8.33 8.26
C SER A 105 21.53 -8.54 7.09
N ALA A 106 21.20 -9.49 6.21
CA ALA A 106 22.01 -9.79 5.04
C ALA A 106 21.72 -8.82 3.89
N ILE A 107 22.78 -8.46 3.16
CA ILE A 107 22.74 -7.74 1.90
C ILE A 107 23.32 -8.60 0.79
N VAL A 108 22.72 -8.56 -0.38
CA VAL A 108 23.16 -9.33 -1.55
C VAL A 108 23.76 -8.39 -2.57
N ILE A 109 25.00 -8.69 -2.97
CA ILE A 109 25.73 -8.02 -4.04
C ILE A 109 25.73 -8.97 -5.23
N TRP A 110 25.03 -8.60 -6.30
CA TRP A 110 24.75 -9.47 -7.44
C TRP A 110 25.22 -8.86 -8.75
N GLU A 111 26.00 -9.61 -9.52
CA GLU A 111 26.38 -9.25 -10.90
C GLU A 111 25.91 -10.32 -11.91
N SER A 112 25.89 -11.59 -11.51
CA SER A 112 25.28 -12.69 -12.26
C SER A 112 24.86 -13.82 -11.32
N ASP A 113 24.14 -14.82 -11.84
CA ASP A 113 23.74 -16.02 -11.10
C ASP A 113 24.93 -16.87 -10.60
N ARG A 114 26.14 -16.60 -11.11
CA ARG A 114 27.41 -17.21 -10.70
C ARG A 114 28.28 -16.29 -9.84
N LYS A 115 28.00 -14.99 -9.86
CA LYS A 115 28.75 -13.96 -9.16
C LYS A 115 27.79 -13.15 -8.30
N ALA A 116 27.40 -13.79 -7.19
CA ALA A 116 26.54 -13.22 -6.17
C ALA A 116 27.13 -13.55 -4.80
N VAL A 117 27.25 -12.54 -3.94
CA VAL A 117 27.81 -12.66 -2.59
C VAL A 117 26.81 -12.12 -1.58
N THR A 118 26.72 -12.77 -0.43
CA THR A 118 25.98 -12.28 0.75
C THR A 118 26.97 -11.67 1.73
N ALA A 119 26.72 -10.43 2.16
CA ALA A 119 27.43 -9.80 3.27
C ALA A 119 26.43 -9.48 4.40
N THR A 120 26.94 -9.22 5.60
CA THR A 120 26.13 -8.77 6.74
C THR A 120 26.32 -7.28 6.94
N ILE A 121 25.21 -6.57 7.16
CA ILE A 121 25.20 -5.14 7.43
C ILE A 121 25.56 -4.91 8.91
N ASP A 122 26.53 -4.05 9.17
CA ASP A 122 26.86 -3.59 10.53
C ASP A 122 26.11 -2.29 10.86
N GLU A 123 26.27 -1.27 10.03
CA GLU A 123 25.65 0.05 10.18
C GLU A 123 25.06 0.55 8.86
N ILE A 124 24.04 1.41 8.96
CA ILE A 124 23.33 1.99 7.81
C ILE A 124 23.39 3.50 7.92
N ASP A 125 23.89 4.11 6.86
CA ASP A 125 23.84 5.55 6.61
C ASP A 125 22.86 5.85 5.48
N GLY A 126 22.45 7.12 5.35
CA GLY A 126 21.55 7.54 4.26
C GLY A 126 22.15 7.34 2.86
N ASP A 127 23.47 7.42 2.76
CA ASP A 127 24.23 7.35 1.50
C ASP A 127 25.09 6.07 1.38
N GLY A 128 24.91 5.09 2.27
CA GLY A 128 25.65 3.85 2.17
C GLY A 128 25.42 2.87 3.31
N VAL A 129 26.08 1.73 3.19
CA VAL A 129 26.01 0.63 4.17
C VAL A 129 27.42 0.16 4.50
N THR A 130 27.70 0.01 5.79
CA THR A 130 28.94 -0.56 6.31
C THR A 130 28.75 -2.05 6.60
N LEU A 131 29.68 -2.88 6.15
CA LEU A 131 29.65 -4.33 6.28
C LEU A 131 30.50 -4.78 7.47
N THR A 132 30.11 -5.88 8.10
CA THR A 132 30.90 -6.48 9.19
C THR A 132 32.22 -7.10 8.71
N ALA A 133 32.32 -7.41 7.42
CA ALA A 133 33.47 -8.02 6.79
C ALA A 133 33.60 -7.54 5.34
N PRO A 134 34.82 -7.54 4.76
CA PRO A 134 35.03 -7.12 3.39
C PRO A 134 34.28 -8.02 2.39
N ILE A 135 33.92 -7.45 1.23
CA ILE A 135 33.10 -8.13 0.20
C ILE A 135 33.72 -9.46 -0.27
N GLY A 136 35.05 -9.53 -0.37
CA GLY A 136 35.81 -10.72 -0.76
C GLY A 136 35.83 -11.04 -2.26
N VAL A 137 35.12 -10.28 -3.10
CA VAL A 137 35.08 -10.42 -4.56
C VAL A 137 35.02 -9.05 -5.23
N ASP A 138 35.80 -8.85 -6.29
CA ASP A 138 35.72 -7.62 -7.09
C ASP A 138 34.49 -7.63 -8.01
N PHE A 139 33.73 -6.55 -8.02
CA PHE A 139 32.57 -6.34 -8.89
C PHE A 139 32.79 -5.15 -9.81
N THR A 140 32.39 -5.28 -11.07
CA THR A 140 32.53 -4.15 -12.03
C THR A 140 31.34 -3.21 -11.97
N ASN A 141 30.14 -3.78 -11.87
CA ASN A 141 28.90 -3.02 -11.85
C ASN A 141 27.78 -3.86 -11.21
N PRO A 142 27.82 -4.09 -9.89
CA PRO A 142 26.86 -4.93 -9.21
C PRO A 142 25.53 -4.22 -9.00
N THR A 143 24.50 -5.03 -8.78
CA THR A 143 23.20 -4.65 -8.22
C THR A 143 23.18 -5.10 -6.76
N VAL A 144 22.76 -4.21 -5.89
CA VAL A 144 22.64 -4.49 -4.45
C VAL A 144 21.18 -4.57 -4.07
N ALA A 145 20.81 -5.54 -3.23
CA ALA A 145 19.46 -5.67 -2.70
C ALA A 145 19.50 -6.17 -1.25
N PRO A 146 18.54 -5.77 -0.40
CA PRO A 146 18.40 -6.37 0.92
C PRO A 146 17.99 -7.84 0.74
N ALA A 147 18.42 -8.71 1.66
CA ALA A 147 18.07 -10.12 1.66
C ALA A 147 17.30 -10.51 2.92
N ARG A 148 16.27 -11.34 2.72
CA ARG A 148 15.38 -11.82 3.78
C ARG A 148 15.57 -13.29 4.02
N GLN A 149 15.42 -13.70 5.28
CA GLN A 149 15.39 -15.11 5.63
C GLN A 149 13.98 -15.62 5.34
N ALA A 150 13.87 -16.63 4.49
CA ALA A 150 12.59 -17.13 4.05
C ALA A 150 12.58 -18.66 3.94
N LEU A 151 11.38 -19.22 4.00
CA LEU A 151 11.11 -20.63 3.68
C LEU A 151 10.52 -20.73 2.26
N LEU A 152 10.70 -21.88 1.62
CA LEU A 152 10.02 -22.25 0.37
C LEU A 152 8.88 -23.25 0.66
N PRO A 153 7.72 -22.79 1.17
CA PRO A 153 6.63 -23.70 1.54
C PRO A 153 6.11 -24.55 0.36
N ASP A 154 6.11 -23.97 -0.85
CA ASP A 154 5.58 -24.62 -2.04
C ASP A 154 6.71 -25.23 -2.92
N GLY A 155 7.96 -25.13 -2.47
CA GLY A 155 9.14 -25.46 -3.26
C GLY A 155 9.23 -24.67 -4.57
N ILE A 156 9.70 -25.33 -5.62
CA ILE A 156 9.80 -24.78 -6.98
C ILE A 156 8.74 -25.44 -7.85
N GLN A 157 7.83 -24.63 -8.39
CA GLN A 157 6.91 -25.07 -9.43
C GLN A 157 7.47 -24.77 -10.81
N THR A 158 7.35 -25.72 -11.73
CA THR A 158 7.98 -25.61 -13.05
C THR A 158 6.95 -25.88 -14.13
N ASN A 159 6.78 -24.94 -15.05
CA ASN A 159 6.07 -25.18 -16.29
C ASN A 159 7.10 -25.30 -17.42
N ARG A 160 6.95 -26.33 -18.26
CA ARG A 160 7.88 -26.59 -19.36
C ARG A 160 7.09 -26.63 -20.66
N GLU A 161 7.20 -25.58 -21.43
CA GLU A 161 6.85 -25.60 -22.85
C GLU A 161 8.06 -26.10 -23.67
N ARG A 162 7.88 -26.42 -24.95
CA ARG A 162 8.97 -26.89 -25.86
C ARG A 162 9.96 -25.76 -26.23
N GLY A 163 10.38 -24.96 -25.25
CA GLY A 163 11.35 -23.88 -25.38
C GLY A 163 12.72 -24.22 -24.77
N LEU A 164 13.70 -23.36 -25.03
CA LEU A 164 15.07 -23.44 -24.46
C LEU A 164 15.14 -22.95 -23.01
N THR A 165 14.10 -22.27 -22.52
CA THR A 165 14.01 -21.67 -21.19
C THR A 165 12.92 -22.38 -20.39
N ALA A 166 13.16 -22.61 -19.10
CA ALA A 166 12.18 -23.17 -18.17
C ALA A 166 11.60 -22.05 -17.30
N ASP A 167 10.27 -21.97 -17.27
CA ASP A 167 9.57 -21.01 -16.40
C ASP A 167 9.34 -21.64 -15.03
N ILE A 168 9.86 -20.96 -14.02
CA ILE A 168 9.75 -21.32 -12.62
C ILE A 168 8.92 -20.28 -11.90
N ALA A 169 8.00 -20.73 -11.04
CA ALA A 169 7.34 -19.91 -10.05
C ALA A 169 7.65 -20.44 -8.64
N THR A 170 8.01 -19.54 -7.74
CA THR A 170 8.28 -19.86 -6.33
C THR A 170 7.67 -18.81 -5.42
N ARG A 171 7.12 -19.26 -4.30
CA ARG A 171 6.70 -18.41 -3.19
C ARG A 171 7.69 -18.53 -2.04
N PHE A 172 8.15 -17.39 -1.55
CA PHE A 172 9.02 -17.28 -0.39
C PHE A 172 8.24 -16.70 0.78
N GLN A 173 8.23 -17.39 1.90
CA GLN A 173 7.60 -16.94 3.15
C GLN A 173 8.67 -16.34 4.06
N VAL A 174 8.63 -15.03 4.29
CA VAL A 174 9.63 -14.32 5.11
C VAL A 174 9.43 -14.64 6.59
N LEU A 175 10.55 -14.89 7.28
CA LEU A 175 10.61 -15.18 8.71
C LEU A 175 10.96 -13.93 9.53
N ASP A 176 11.83 -13.07 9.01
CA ASP A 176 12.27 -11.84 9.66
C ASP A 176 11.34 -10.64 9.36
N ASN A 177 10.04 -10.81 9.61
CA ASN A 177 9.07 -9.73 9.41
C ASN A 177 9.25 -8.63 10.46
N VAL A 178 9.23 -7.37 10.04
CA VAL A 178 9.20 -6.20 10.94
C VAL A 178 8.09 -5.26 10.52
N ASP A 179 7.68 -4.40 11.44
CA ASP A 179 6.80 -3.30 11.10
C ASP A 179 7.59 -2.14 10.50
N LEU A 180 7.20 -1.72 9.30
CA LEU A 180 7.75 -0.57 8.58
C LEU A 180 6.86 0.67 8.75
N SER A 181 6.05 0.68 9.81
CA SER A 181 5.28 1.86 10.17
C SER A 181 6.23 3.02 10.44
N GLY A 182 5.89 4.18 9.91
CA GLY A 182 6.76 5.35 9.89
C GLY A 182 5.98 6.64 10.15
N ALA A 183 6.70 7.77 10.08
CA ALA A 183 6.13 9.10 10.23
C ALA A 183 4.87 9.30 9.36
N GLU A 184 3.95 10.13 9.83
CA GLU A 184 2.67 10.38 9.19
C GLU A 184 2.88 10.91 7.76
N ILE A 185 2.38 10.15 6.79
CA ILE A 185 2.59 10.41 5.35
C ILE A 185 1.58 11.43 4.82
N TYR A 186 0.42 11.50 5.45
CA TYR A 186 -0.75 12.23 4.97
C TYR A 186 -1.21 13.28 5.97
N ASP A 187 -1.95 14.27 5.47
CA ASP A 187 -2.61 15.27 6.31
C ASP A 187 -3.56 14.60 7.32
N GLN A 188 -3.62 15.12 8.54
CA GLN A 188 -4.50 14.60 9.58
C GLN A 188 -5.79 15.42 9.72
N PHE A 189 -6.89 14.70 9.96
CA PHE A 189 -8.16 15.28 10.35
C PHE A 189 -8.78 14.43 11.47
N LEU A 190 -9.11 15.05 12.60
CA LEU A 190 -9.61 14.37 13.80
C LEU A 190 -8.71 13.21 14.25
N ALA A 191 -7.39 13.43 14.22
CA ALA A 191 -6.35 12.43 14.55
C ALA A 191 -6.35 11.16 13.67
N LEU A 192 -6.95 11.22 12.48
CA LEU A 192 -6.89 10.17 11.47
C LEU A 192 -6.32 10.74 10.18
N ASP A 193 -5.55 9.94 9.48
CA ASP A 193 -4.98 10.33 8.18
C ASP A 193 -6.08 10.50 7.13
N VAL A 194 -5.91 11.49 6.26
CA VAL A 194 -6.75 11.68 5.07
C VAL A 194 -6.01 11.17 3.85
N LEU A 195 -6.56 10.19 3.15
CA LEU A 195 -5.98 9.72 1.89
C LEU A 195 -6.15 10.80 0.83
N THR A 196 -5.08 11.52 0.52
CA THR A 196 -5.11 12.60 -0.49
C THR A 196 -4.74 12.14 -1.90
N ASP A 197 -4.24 10.91 -2.03
CA ASP A 197 -3.91 10.30 -3.31
C ASP A 197 -5.21 9.83 -3.99
N PRO A 198 -5.57 10.38 -5.18
CA PRO A 198 -6.75 9.93 -5.89
C PRO A 198 -6.58 8.47 -6.34
N PRO A 199 -7.62 7.63 -6.23
CA PRO A 199 -7.55 6.24 -6.66
C PRO A 199 -7.26 6.18 -8.16
N ALA A 200 -6.21 5.43 -8.52
CA ALA A 200 -5.88 5.15 -9.90
C ALA A 200 -6.82 4.07 -10.46
N LYS A 201 -7.17 4.20 -11.74
CA LYS A 201 -7.95 3.18 -12.47
C LYS A 201 -7.06 1.98 -12.81
N VAL A 202 -6.77 1.16 -11.81
CA VAL A 202 -6.04 -0.12 -11.95
C VAL A 202 -7.00 -1.26 -12.28
N ALA A 203 -8.21 -1.20 -11.73
CA ALA A 203 -9.35 -2.06 -12.01
C ALA A 203 -10.62 -1.19 -12.16
N ALA A 204 -11.76 -1.81 -12.50
CA ALA A 204 -13.03 -1.09 -12.46
C ALA A 204 -13.28 -0.60 -11.03
N LEU A 205 -13.54 0.71 -10.86
CA LEU A 205 -13.96 1.24 -9.57
C LEU A 205 -15.39 0.73 -9.33
N ALA A 206 -15.52 -0.21 -8.40
CA ALA A 206 -16.79 -0.74 -7.96
C ALA A 206 -17.11 -0.18 -6.57
N GLU A 207 -18.31 0.35 -6.43
CA GLU A 207 -18.87 0.87 -5.19
C GLU A 207 -20.15 0.12 -4.88
N SER A 208 -20.35 -0.21 -3.61
CA SER A 208 -21.57 -0.84 -3.12
C SER A 208 -22.03 -0.12 -1.86
N ILE A 209 -23.33 0.16 -1.79
CA ILE A 209 -23.99 0.67 -0.60
C ILE A 209 -24.99 -0.39 -0.18
N VAL A 210 -24.79 -1.01 0.99
CA VAL A 210 -25.64 -2.08 1.49
C VAL A 210 -26.04 -1.77 2.92
N ARG A 211 -27.32 -1.92 3.26
CA ARG A 211 -27.77 -1.85 4.66
C ARG A 211 -28.11 -3.26 5.14
N ALA A 212 -27.33 -3.77 6.09
CA ALA A 212 -27.59 -5.08 6.69
C ALA A 212 -28.99 -5.12 7.32
N THR A 213 -29.90 -5.83 6.68
CA THR A 213 -31.32 -5.89 7.03
C THR A 213 -31.75 -7.35 7.01
N GLU A 214 -32.30 -7.82 8.11
CA GLU A 214 -32.92 -9.13 8.22
C GLU A 214 -34.39 -9.02 7.85
N TYR A 215 -34.82 -9.84 6.90
CA TYR A 215 -36.21 -9.90 6.47
C TYR A 215 -36.90 -11.05 7.19
N ARG A 216 -37.82 -10.72 8.09
CA ARG A 216 -38.76 -11.69 8.68
C ARG A 216 -39.98 -11.75 7.78
N ASP A 217 -40.05 -12.80 6.96
CA ASP A 217 -41.20 -13.10 6.11
C ASP A 217 -41.89 -14.39 6.59
N ASN A 218 -43.08 -14.23 7.18
CA ASN A 218 -43.89 -15.33 7.69
C ASN A 218 -44.87 -15.88 6.64
N GLY A 219 -44.78 -15.46 5.36
CA GLY A 219 -45.52 -16.00 4.22
C GLY A 219 -47.02 -15.65 4.14
N PHE A 220 -47.62 -15.14 5.23
CA PHE A 220 -49.04 -14.76 5.29
C PHE A 220 -49.27 -13.30 5.72
N GLY A 221 -48.20 -12.56 6.05
CA GLY A 221 -48.23 -11.17 6.53
C GLY A 221 -47.19 -10.28 5.84
N PRO A 222 -47.16 -8.98 6.14
CA PRO A 222 -46.18 -8.07 5.56
C PRO A 222 -44.76 -8.45 5.99
N ILE A 223 -43.81 -8.34 5.05
CA ILE A 223 -42.39 -8.55 5.30
C ILE A 223 -41.92 -7.48 6.30
N VAL A 224 -41.38 -7.91 7.43
CA VAL A 224 -40.78 -7.00 8.43
C VAL A 224 -39.28 -6.99 8.22
N ALA A 225 -38.73 -5.81 7.96
CA ALA A 225 -37.30 -5.58 7.80
C ALA A 225 -36.73 -5.05 9.13
N GLU A 226 -35.88 -5.83 9.79
CA GLU A 226 -35.12 -5.41 10.97
C GLU A 226 -33.68 -5.08 10.57
N THR A 227 -33.26 -3.84 10.78
CA THR A 227 -31.89 -3.43 10.46
C THR A 227 -30.93 -3.93 11.54
N GLN A 228 -29.90 -4.68 11.15
CA GLN A 228 -28.91 -5.24 12.08
C GLN A 228 -27.95 -4.18 12.62
N LYS A 229 -27.80 -3.05 11.91
CA LYS A 229 -26.93 -1.92 12.28
C LYS A 229 -27.67 -0.60 12.14
N ALA A 230 -27.25 0.40 12.92
CA ALA A 230 -27.78 1.76 12.84
C ALA A 230 -27.37 2.49 11.55
N TYR A 231 -26.29 2.07 10.89
CA TYR A 231 -25.68 2.70 9.72
C TYR A 231 -25.68 1.77 8.49
N ALA A 232 -25.51 2.35 7.30
CA ALA A 232 -25.31 1.59 6.07
C ALA A 232 -23.82 1.24 5.92
N ASP A 233 -23.54 0.03 5.43
CA ASP A 233 -22.19 -0.39 5.08
C ASP A 233 -21.91 0.10 3.65
N PHE A 234 -20.92 0.98 3.48
CA PHE A 234 -20.38 1.36 2.17
C PHE A 234 -19.09 0.61 1.92
N GLY A 235 -19.03 -0.11 0.79
CA GLY A 235 -17.84 -0.80 0.33
C GLY A 235 -17.32 -0.15 -0.96
N GLN A 236 -16.01 0.08 -1.03
CA GLN A 236 -15.35 0.56 -2.24
C GLN A 236 -14.05 -0.19 -2.46
N THR A 237 -13.61 -0.29 -3.70
CA THR A 237 -12.28 -0.82 -4.03
C THR A 237 -11.37 0.30 -4.53
N LEU A 238 -10.27 0.53 -3.81
CA LEU A 238 -9.25 1.51 -4.16
C LEU A 238 -8.16 0.86 -5.01
N GLY A 239 -7.82 1.48 -6.14
CA GLY A 239 -6.66 1.13 -6.95
C GLY A 239 -5.53 2.13 -6.73
N PHE A 240 -4.31 1.65 -6.53
CA PHE A 240 -3.12 2.49 -6.47
C PHE A 240 -2.14 2.10 -7.54
N ARG A 241 -1.54 3.12 -8.15
CA ARG A 241 -0.47 3.01 -9.13
C ARG A 241 0.65 3.94 -8.66
N ASP A 242 1.70 3.38 -8.08
CA ASP A 242 2.83 4.14 -7.58
C ASP A 242 4.04 3.94 -8.51
N GLU A 243 4.72 5.04 -8.83
CA GLU A 243 5.86 5.08 -9.74
C GLU A 243 7.14 5.43 -8.98
N GLY A 244 8.22 4.74 -9.31
CA GLY A 244 9.53 4.91 -8.71
C GLY A 244 9.63 4.34 -7.30
N LYS A 245 10.86 4.27 -6.79
CA LYS A 245 11.17 3.70 -5.47
C LYS A 245 10.50 4.48 -4.33
N ALA A 246 10.52 5.81 -4.39
CA ALA A 246 9.92 6.66 -3.36
C ALA A 246 8.40 6.46 -3.24
N GLY A 247 7.68 6.40 -4.37
CA GLY A 247 6.23 6.17 -4.38
C GLY A 247 5.87 4.79 -3.84
N LEU A 248 6.63 3.77 -4.25
CA LEU A 248 6.48 2.41 -3.76
C LEU A 248 6.71 2.32 -2.24
N TRP A 249 7.84 2.86 -1.76
CA TRP A 249 8.20 2.84 -0.35
C TRP A 249 7.14 3.52 0.50
N ARG A 250 6.67 4.70 0.06
CA ARG A 250 5.57 5.44 0.68
C ARG A 250 4.29 4.60 0.78
N ARG A 251 3.92 3.88 -0.28
CA ARG A 251 2.73 3.00 -0.26
C ARG A 251 2.91 1.85 0.73
N ARG A 252 4.08 1.23 0.75
CA ARG A 252 4.41 0.13 1.67
C ARG A 252 4.34 0.60 3.12
N GLN A 253 4.99 1.71 3.47
CA GLN A 253 4.90 2.33 4.80
C GLN A 253 3.47 2.71 5.18
N TRP A 254 2.68 3.25 4.25
CA TRP A 254 1.27 3.56 4.52
C TRP A 254 0.45 2.31 4.86
N LEU A 255 0.63 1.21 4.13
CA LEU A 255 -0.05 -0.05 4.43
C LEU A 255 0.34 -0.60 5.81
N HIS A 256 1.63 -0.55 6.14
CA HIS A 256 2.11 -0.84 7.48
C HIS A 256 1.47 0.09 8.52
N ASN A 257 1.32 1.39 8.25
CA ASN A 257 0.63 2.31 9.15
C ASN A 257 -0.86 2.00 9.35
N ARG A 258 -1.50 1.11 8.56
CA ARG A 258 -2.92 0.71 8.73
C ARG A 258 -3.14 -0.51 9.61
N TRP A 259 -2.11 -1.37 9.78
CA TRP A 259 -2.24 -2.65 10.48
C TRP A 259 -3.46 -3.45 9.99
N GLY A 260 -3.58 -3.61 8.67
CA GLY A 260 -4.71 -4.32 8.06
C GLY A 260 -6.04 -3.63 8.32
N GLN A 261 -7.00 -4.36 8.90
CA GLN A 261 -8.33 -3.86 9.21
C GLN A 261 -8.39 -2.94 10.44
N GLN A 262 -7.31 -2.83 11.24
CA GLN A 262 -7.39 -2.18 12.55
C GLN A 262 -7.63 -0.68 12.47
N LYS A 263 -6.80 0.08 11.74
CA LYS A 263 -6.83 1.54 11.77
C LYS A 263 -7.75 2.10 10.69
N ALA A 264 -8.58 3.05 11.09
CA ALA A 264 -9.44 3.82 10.18
C ALA A 264 -8.67 5.00 9.57
N PHE A 265 -9.19 5.53 8.47
CA PHE A 265 -8.70 6.73 7.80
C PHE A 265 -9.84 7.43 7.07
N TRP A 266 -9.63 8.70 6.71
CA TRP A 266 -10.58 9.45 5.91
C TRP A 266 -10.32 9.23 4.43
N LEU A 267 -11.37 8.86 3.71
CA LEU A 267 -11.37 8.71 2.28
C LEU A 267 -12.23 9.81 1.65
N PRO A 268 -11.63 10.74 0.91
CA PRO A 268 -12.37 11.62 0.01
C PRO A 268 -13.07 10.79 -1.07
N SER A 269 -14.29 11.18 -1.43
CA SER A 269 -14.97 10.61 -2.61
C SER A 269 -14.25 10.94 -3.93
N PHE A 270 -13.41 11.99 -3.92
CA PHE A 270 -12.75 12.57 -5.10
C PHE A 270 -13.71 13.06 -6.21
N SER A 271 -15.01 13.06 -5.94
CA SER A 271 -16.05 13.67 -6.75
C SER A 271 -16.40 15.06 -6.23
N ASN A 272 -16.84 15.96 -7.12
CA ASN A 272 -17.28 17.29 -6.72
C ASN A 272 -18.71 17.23 -6.16
N ASP A 273 -18.86 16.62 -4.99
CA ASP A 273 -20.16 16.33 -4.36
C ASP A 273 -20.90 17.61 -3.98
N LEU A 274 -20.18 18.65 -3.56
CA LEU A 274 -20.75 19.90 -3.11
C LEU A 274 -20.23 21.05 -3.96
N VAL A 275 -21.13 21.79 -4.61
CA VAL A 275 -20.75 22.94 -5.43
C VAL A 275 -21.02 24.23 -4.67
N LEU A 276 -19.96 24.98 -4.37
CA LEU A 276 -20.07 26.29 -3.72
C LEU A 276 -20.78 27.30 -4.64
N GLN A 277 -21.84 27.93 -4.14
CA GLN A 277 -22.68 28.87 -4.90
C GLN A 277 -22.31 30.34 -4.65
N ALA A 278 -21.80 30.65 -3.46
CA ALA A 278 -21.43 32.01 -3.08
C ALA A 278 -20.10 32.02 -2.34
N GLY A 279 -19.32 33.09 -2.55
CA GLY A 279 -18.09 33.29 -1.80
C GLY A 279 -18.36 33.64 -0.34
N PHE A 280 -17.37 33.40 0.52
CA PHE A 280 -17.45 33.68 1.95
C PHE A 280 -16.13 34.23 2.47
N GLY A 281 -16.21 35.03 3.55
CA GLY A 281 -15.04 35.66 4.17
C GLY A 281 -14.23 34.70 5.05
N SER A 282 -13.01 35.10 5.40
CA SER A 282 -12.06 34.29 6.17
C SER A 282 -12.56 33.81 7.55
N GLY A 283 -13.42 34.59 8.19
CA GLY A 283 -14.05 34.27 9.49
C GLY A 283 -15.42 33.59 9.38
N ALA A 284 -15.93 33.36 8.16
CA ALA A 284 -17.25 32.78 7.98
C ALA A 284 -17.24 31.27 8.26
N VAL A 285 -18.30 30.80 8.93
CA VAL A 285 -18.56 29.37 9.21
C VAL A 285 -19.76 28.84 8.43
N THR A 286 -20.41 29.69 7.64
CA THR A 286 -21.59 29.34 6.83
C THR A 286 -21.22 29.33 5.36
N LEU A 287 -21.59 28.26 4.66
CA LEU A 287 -21.31 28.02 3.25
C LEU A 287 -22.63 27.81 2.50
N SER A 288 -22.80 28.46 1.34
CA SER A 288 -23.95 28.18 0.46
C SER A 288 -23.52 27.19 -0.62
N VAL A 289 -24.16 26.02 -0.66
CA VAL A 289 -23.90 24.98 -1.66
C VAL A 289 -25.15 24.67 -2.48
N ALA A 290 -24.99 24.08 -3.66
CA ALA A 290 -26.12 23.49 -4.39
C ALA A 290 -26.74 22.36 -3.57
N SER A 291 -28.08 22.31 -3.50
CA SER A 291 -28.76 21.25 -2.75
C SER A 291 -28.63 19.90 -3.45
N ILE A 292 -28.16 18.88 -2.73
CA ILE A 292 -28.03 17.49 -3.23
C ILE A 292 -28.92 16.51 -2.46
N ALA A 293 -29.34 16.86 -1.23
CA ALA A 293 -30.09 16.01 -0.33
C ALA A 293 -30.84 16.87 0.72
N PRO A 294 -31.79 16.30 1.47
CA PRO A 294 -32.45 17.02 2.55
C PRO A 294 -31.46 17.44 3.65
N ALA A 295 -31.74 18.54 4.37
CA ALA A 295 -30.83 19.13 5.35
C ALA A 295 -30.26 18.15 6.40
N ASN A 296 -31.02 17.13 6.80
CA ASN A 296 -30.58 16.12 7.77
C ASN A 296 -29.44 15.24 7.26
N PHE A 297 -29.26 15.12 5.95
CA PHE A 297 -28.20 14.31 5.34
C PHE A 297 -26.81 14.86 5.64
N TYR A 298 -26.66 16.19 5.69
CA TYR A 298 -25.37 16.85 5.86
C TYR A 298 -24.88 16.82 7.31
N PHE A 299 -25.78 16.64 8.28
CA PHE A 299 -25.44 16.70 9.70
C PHE A 299 -24.39 15.64 10.07
N GLY A 300 -23.28 16.07 10.68
CA GLY A 300 -22.19 15.19 11.11
C GLY A 300 -21.29 14.67 9.99
N ARG A 301 -21.58 14.99 8.71
CA ARG A 301 -20.71 14.62 7.59
C ARG A 301 -19.45 15.46 7.61
N SER A 302 -18.34 14.84 7.24
CA SER A 302 -17.07 15.53 7.07
C SER A 302 -16.82 15.82 5.60
N VAL A 303 -16.14 16.92 5.31
CA VAL A 303 -15.87 17.41 3.96
C VAL A 303 -14.42 17.82 3.80
N MET A 304 -13.93 17.70 2.56
CA MET A 304 -12.67 18.25 2.13
C MET A 304 -12.93 19.34 1.08
N ILE A 305 -12.34 20.51 1.30
CA ILE A 305 -12.29 21.60 0.33
C ILE A 305 -10.84 21.74 -0.11
N GLU A 306 -10.58 21.43 -1.37
CA GLU A 306 -9.29 21.64 -2.00
C GLU A 306 -9.35 22.85 -2.91
N MET A 307 -8.41 23.77 -2.69
CA MET A 307 -8.26 25.00 -3.46
C MET A 307 -7.43 24.75 -4.71
N LYS A 308 -7.59 25.58 -5.74
CA LYS A 308 -6.72 25.56 -6.93
C LYS A 308 -5.26 25.87 -6.62
N SER A 309 -4.99 26.52 -5.49
CA SER A 309 -3.63 26.74 -4.97
C SER A 309 -2.99 25.48 -4.39
N GLY A 310 -3.74 24.39 -4.21
CA GLY A 310 -3.30 23.16 -3.56
C GLY A 310 -3.54 23.10 -2.05
N ALA A 311 -4.00 24.20 -1.43
CA ALA A 311 -4.39 24.20 -0.02
C ALA A 311 -5.63 23.30 0.21
N ARG A 312 -5.59 22.48 1.26
CA ARG A 312 -6.68 21.57 1.64
C ARG A 312 -7.23 21.93 3.01
N PHE A 313 -8.55 21.94 3.13
CA PHE A 313 -9.24 22.17 4.38
C PHE A 313 -10.23 21.04 4.67
N PHE A 314 -10.15 20.49 5.88
CA PHE A 314 -11.04 19.42 6.35
C PHE A 314 -11.97 19.96 7.43
N ARG A 315 -13.28 19.76 7.30
CA ARG A 315 -14.29 20.29 8.23
C ARG A 315 -15.44 19.31 8.44
N THR A 316 -16.01 19.31 9.64
CA THR A 316 -17.29 18.65 9.92
C THR A 316 -18.43 19.65 9.76
N ILE A 317 -19.55 19.20 9.20
CA ILE A 317 -20.78 19.98 9.07
C ILE A 317 -21.62 19.80 10.34
N ASN A 318 -21.83 20.90 11.06
CA ASN A 318 -22.58 20.92 12.32
C ASN A 318 -24.08 21.06 12.10
N SER A 319 -24.50 21.72 11.02
CA SER A 319 -25.91 21.86 10.67
C SER A 319 -26.06 22.24 9.20
N ALA A 320 -27.25 22.04 8.66
CA ALA A 320 -27.63 22.54 7.34
C ALA A 320 -29.06 23.09 7.39
N VAL A 321 -29.32 24.12 6.59
CA VAL A 321 -30.64 24.72 6.42
C VAL A 321 -30.92 24.81 4.93
N SER A 322 -32.05 24.24 4.50
CA SER A 322 -32.45 24.29 3.10
C SER A 322 -33.01 25.66 2.74
N ALA A 323 -32.53 26.20 1.61
CA ALA A 323 -32.84 27.52 1.08
C ALA A 323 -33.18 27.43 -0.42
N GLY A 324 -34.25 26.69 -0.74
CA GLY A 324 -34.71 26.49 -2.11
C GLY A 324 -33.78 25.57 -2.90
N ALA A 325 -33.16 26.09 -3.97
CA ALA A 325 -32.21 25.33 -4.80
C ALA A 325 -30.82 25.17 -4.14
N ASN A 326 -30.57 25.90 -3.05
CA ASN A 326 -29.30 25.89 -2.33
C ASN A 326 -29.52 25.43 -0.89
N ASP A 327 -28.49 24.83 -0.29
CA ASP A 327 -28.44 24.54 1.14
C ASP A 327 -27.36 25.41 1.79
N THR A 328 -27.65 25.98 2.95
CA THR A 328 -26.68 26.69 3.78
C THR A 328 -26.11 25.72 4.82
N LEU A 329 -24.84 25.36 4.70
CA LEU A 329 -24.12 24.48 5.63
C LEU A 329 -23.39 25.31 6.67
N THR A 330 -23.42 24.89 7.94
CA THR A 330 -22.58 25.45 9.00
C THR A 330 -21.45 24.47 9.30
N ILE A 331 -20.21 24.89 9.11
CA ILE A 331 -19.00 24.08 9.37
C ILE A 331 -18.43 24.34 10.77
N ALA A 332 -17.68 23.36 11.30
CA ALA A 332 -17.17 23.38 12.67
C ALA A 332 -16.21 24.55 12.98
N SER A 333 -15.48 25.05 11.99
CA SER A 333 -14.59 26.20 12.15
C SER A 333 -14.34 26.90 10.81
N ALA A 334 -14.06 28.21 10.86
CA ALA A 334 -13.78 28.99 9.66
C ALA A 334 -12.52 28.47 8.94
N LEU A 335 -12.41 28.74 7.63
CA LEU A 335 -11.22 28.34 6.85
C LEU A 335 -10.01 29.25 7.11
N GLY A 336 -10.21 30.43 7.68
CA GLY A 336 -9.15 31.41 7.91
C GLY A 336 -8.72 32.17 6.65
N THR A 337 -9.31 31.86 5.49
CA THR A 337 -9.05 32.51 4.19
C THR A 337 -10.37 32.80 3.50
N ALA A 338 -10.48 33.95 2.82
CA ALA A 338 -11.65 34.24 2.00
C ALA A 338 -11.64 33.37 0.74
N VAL A 339 -12.78 32.78 0.39
CA VAL A 339 -12.90 31.81 -0.70
C VAL A 339 -14.03 32.22 -1.63
N THR A 340 -13.75 32.25 -2.93
CA THR A 340 -14.78 32.38 -3.97
C THR A 340 -15.02 31.03 -4.66
N PRO A 341 -16.18 30.80 -5.32
CA PRO A 341 -16.43 29.57 -6.08
C PRO A 341 -15.38 29.27 -7.13
N ALA A 342 -14.74 30.30 -7.70
CA ALA A 342 -13.70 30.14 -8.70
C ALA A 342 -12.38 29.59 -8.13
N ASP A 343 -12.14 29.73 -6.82
CA ASP A 343 -10.91 29.30 -6.16
C ASP A 343 -10.95 27.81 -5.76
N VAL A 344 -12.14 27.23 -5.67
CA VAL A 344 -12.35 25.83 -5.26
C VAL A 344 -12.04 24.91 -6.45
N ARG A 345 -11.14 23.95 -6.23
CA ARG A 345 -10.82 22.89 -7.20
C ARG A 345 -11.73 21.68 -7.02
N LEU A 346 -11.93 21.27 -5.77
CA LEU A 346 -12.71 20.09 -5.41
C LEU A 346 -13.36 20.33 -4.06
N PHE A 347 -14.66 20.06 -3.95
CA PHE A 347 -15.36 20.06 -2.68
C PHE A 347 -16.16 18.77 -2.57
N CYS A 348 -15.68 17.86 -1.73
CA CYS A 348 -16.10 16.48 -1.67
C CYS A 348 -16.41 16.03 -0.24
N LEU A 349 -17.22 14.99 -0.11
CA LEU A 349 -17.49 14.35 1.17
C LEU A 349 -16.29 13.47 1.59
N LEU A 350 -16.10 13.34 2.90
CA LEU A 350 -15.15 12.43 3.53
C LEU A 350 -15.91 11.29 4.18
N ALA A 351 -15.59 10.07 3.79
CA ALA A 351 -16.04 8.85 4.46
C ALA A 351 -14.95 8.36 5.41
N LYS A 352 -15.34 7.95 6.63
CA LYS A 352 -14.42 7.28 7.55
C LYS A 352 -14.39 5.80 7.19
N VAL A 353 -13.27 5.31 6.69
CA VAL A 353 -13.16 3.92 6.19
C VAL A 353 -12.01 3.18 6.87
N ARG A 354 -12.01 1.86 6.74
CA ARG A 354 -10.85 0.99 7.01
C ARG A 354 -10.64 0.03 5.87
N LEU A 355 -9.52 -0.69 5.87
CA LEU A 355 -9.36 -1.83 4.98
C LEU A 355 -10.41 -2.90 5.32
N ALA A 356 -10.99 -3.51 4.30
CA ALA A 356 -11.95 -4.60 4.44
C ALA A 356 -11.26 -5.98 4.53
N THR A 357 -9.94 -6.03 4.35
CA THR A 357 -9.13 -7.23 4.38
C THR A 357 -7.81 -6.99 5.11
N ASP A 358 -7.30 -8.03 5.77
CA ASP A 358 -5.96 -8.01 6.35
C ASP A 358 -4.87 -8.44 5.37
N ALA A 359 -5.21 -8.73 4.12
CA ALA A 359 -4.24 -9.18 3.13
C ALA A 359 -4.22 -8.29 1.90
N VAL A 360 -3.08 -7.69 1.61
CA VAL A 360 -2.87 -6.82 0.46
C VAL A 360 -1.74 -7.38 -0.40
N THR A 361 -1.98 -7.45 -1.71
CA THR A 361 -0.97 -7.84 -2.69
C THR A 361 -0.53 -6.64 -3.52
N ILE A 362 0.77 -6.37 -3.50
CA ILE A 362 1.44 -5.37 -4.33
C ILE A 362 2.06 -6.12 -5.52
N ASN A 363 1.69 -5.72 -6.73
CA ASN A 363 2.25 -6.28 -7.95
C ASN A 363 3.28 -5.32 -8.54
N TYR A 364 4.51 -5.80 -8.69
CA TYR A 364 5.61 -5.06 -9.29
C TYR A 364 5.64 -5.31 -10.79
N ARG A 365 5.46 -4.24 -11.56
CA ARG A 365 5.42 -4.26 -13.01
C ARG A 365 6.64 -3.54 -13.59
N ALA A 366 7.06 -4.00 -14.76
CA ALA A 366 8.00 -3.27 -15.58
C ALA A 366 7.23 -2.19 -16.36
N THR A 367 7.79 -0.99 -16.48
CA THR A 367 7.24 0.05 -17.36
C THR A 367 7.42 -0.30 -18.84
N SER A 368 8.40 -1.15 -19.18
CA SER A 368 8.61 -1.66 -20.54
C SER A 368 8.87 -3.16 -20.57
N SER A 369 8.58 -3.80 -21.71
CA SER A 369 8.79 -5.24 -21.93
C SER A 369 10.26 -5.61 -22.20
N THR A 370 11.13 -4.62 -22.38
CA THR A 370 12.56 -4.80 -22.70
C THR A 370 13.37 -4.00 -21.70
N PHE A 371 14.22 -4.66 -20.91
CA PHE A 371 15.03 -4.02 -19.87
C PHE A 371 15.72 -2.74 -20.37
N ARG A 372 15.39 -1.59 -19.76
CA ARG A 372 16.09 -0.32 -19.98
C ARG A 372 16.70 0.17 -18.66
N PRO A 373 17.91 0.77 -18.68
CA PRO A 373 18.52 1.37 -17.49
C PRO A 373 17.64 2.40 -16.77
N ASN A 374 16.74 3.05 -17.50
CA ASN A 374 15.81 4.08 -17.00
C ASN A 374 14.37 3.56 -16.79
N ASP A 375 14.14 2.24 -16.80
CA ASP A 375 12.81 1.71 -16.50
C ASP A 375 12.44 2.07 -15.06
N THR A 376 11.41 2.90 -14.94
CA THR A 376 10.81 3.26 -13.65
C THR A 376 10.11 2.02 -13.10
N ASP A 377 10.45 1.63 -11.87
CA ASP A 377 9.74 0.56 -11.18
C ASP A 377 8.29 1.02 -10.96
N LEU A 378 7.33 0.21 -11.42
CA LEU A 378 5.90 0.49 -11.32
C LEU A 378 5.28 -0.50 -10.35
N SER A 379 4.42 -0.05 -9.45
CA SER A 379 3.63 -0.95 -8.62
C SER A 379 2.15 -0.68 -8.76
N THR A 380 1.38 -1.75 -8.60
CA THR A 380 -0.08 -1.70 -8.61
C THR A 380 -0.62 -2.53 -7.47
N CYS A 381 -1.55 -1.98 -6.70
CA CYS A 381 -2.30 -2.73 -5.71
C CYS A 381 -3.76 -2.31 -5.72
N THR A 382 -4.62 -3.26 -5.39
CA THR A 382 -6.07 -3.08 -5.31
C THR A 382 -6.50 -3.46 -3.90
N ILE A 383 -7.24 -2.58 -3.25
CA ILE A 383 -7.53 -2.67 -1.82
C ILE A 383 -9.00 -2.40 -1.57
N PRO A 384 -9.76 -3.38 -1.07
CA PRO A 384 -11.13 -3.15 -0.66
C PRO A 384 -11.16 -2.40 0.67
N VAL A 385 -12.05 -1.42 0.77
CA VAL A 385 -12.30 -0.63 1.97
C VAL A 385 -13.78 -0.70 2.34
N THR A 386 -14.06 -0.52 3.63
CA THR A 386 -15.42 -0.44 4.16
C THR A 386 -15.56 0.77 5.07
N GLU A 387 -16.71 1.44 5.00
CA GLU A 387 -17.05 2.54 5.90
C GLU A 387 -17.19 2.04 7.34
N VAL A 388 -16.83 2.93 8.26
CA VAL A 388 -16.81 2.72 9.70
C VAL A 388 -17.62 3.84 10.33
N PRO A 389 -18.46 3.56 11.32
CA PRO A 389 -19.17 4.61 12.05
C PRO A 389 -18.19 5.63 12.64
N ALA A 390 -18.64 6.89 12.62
CA ALA A 390 -17.91 8.05 13.11
C ALA A 390 -17.50 7.91 14.58
#